data_AF-A0A954MXH5-F1
#
_entry.id   AF-A0A954MXH5-F1
#
_cell.length_a   1.000
_cell.length_b   1.000
_cell.length_c   1.000
_cell.angle_alpha   90.00
_cell.angle_beta   90.00
_cell.angle_gamma   90.00
#
_symmetry.space_group_name_H-M   'P 1'
#
loop_
_entity.id
_entity.type
_entity.pdbx_description
1 polymer ?
#
loop_
_entity_poly.entity_id
_entity_poly.type
_entity_poly.pdbx_seq_one_letter_code
_entity_poly.pdbx_strand_id
1 'polypeptide(L)'
;MSVTQQQVVEWCKKQVASATDFPSLESCLDAIPSLETLAPLPRGTRVLVRGDTDVVFGDQGNIEEDVRLQSRVQTVKYGLE
;
A
#
# COMPACT_ATOMS: atom_id res chain seq x y z
N MET A 1 -18.75 -13.61 0.42
CA MET A 1 -18.39 -13.29 -0.99
C MET A 1 -17.06 -12.58 -0.93
N SER A 2 -16.03 -13.06 -1.64
CA SER A 2 -14.74 -12.36 -1.70
C SER A 2 -14.78 -11.32 -2.82
N VAL A 3 -14.37 -10.09 -2.50
CA VAL A 3 -14.16 -9.05 -3.50
C VAL A 3 -12.87 -9.39 -4.27
N THR A 4 -12.93 -9.39 -5.59
CA THR A 4 -11.75 -9.63 -6.44
C THR A 4 -11.01 -8.32 -6.73
N GLN A 5 -9.71 -8.42 -7.02
CA GLN A 5 -8.91 -7.25 -7.42
C GLN A 5 -9.52 -6.51 -8.61
N GLN A 6 -10.06 -7.24 -9.58
CA GLN A 6 -10.67 -6.67 -10.77
C GLN A 6 -11.94 -5.87 -10.43
N GLN A 7 -12.74 -6.33 -9.45
CA GLN A 7 -13.89 -5.60 -8.94
C GLN A 7 -13.48 -4.28 -8.26
N VAL A 8 -12.36 -4.29 -7.51
CA VAL A 8 -11.82 -3.07 -6.88
C VAL A 8 -11.36 -2.06 -7.94
N VAL A 9 -10.63 -2.52 -8.97
CA VAL A 9 -10.16 -1.66 -10.06
C VAL A 9 -11.33 -0.98 -10.77
N GLU A 10 -12.36 -1.74 -11.15
CA GLU A 10 -13.55 -1.20 -11.80
C GLU A 10 -14.30 -0.19 -10.93
N TRP A 11 -14.36 -0.45 -9.62
CA TRP A 11 -14.96 0.49 -8.68
C TRP A 11 -14.17 1.80 -8.58
N CYS A 12 -12.84 1.74 -8.45
CA CYS A 12 -11.97 2.92 -8.40
C CYS A 12 -12.06 3.77 -9.68
N LYS A 13 -12.09 3.13 -10.87
CA LYS A 13 -12.26 3.82 -12.16
C LYS A 13 -13.53 4.67 -12.19
N LYS A 14 -14.65 4.14 -11.69
CA LYS A 14 -15.92 4.87 -11.62
C LYS A 14 -15.86 6.08 -10.69
N GLN A 15 -15.12 6.00 -9.58
CA GLN A 15 -14.97 7.13 -8.67
C GLN A 15 -14.18 8.28 -9.33
N VAL A 16 -13.08 7.93 -10.00
CA VAL A 16 -12.18 8.91 -10.64
C VAL A 16 -12.81 9.57 -11.88
N ALA A 17 -13.63 8.85 -12.64
CA ALA A 17 -14.23 9.34 -13.89
C ALA A 17 -15.10 10.61 -13.74
N SER A 18 -15.54 10.95 -12.53
CA SER A 18 -16.35 12.15 -12.26
C SER A 18 -15.53 13.41 -11.99
N ALA A 19 -14.21 13.30 -11.80
CA ALA A 19 -13.35 14.41 -11.45
C ALA A 19 -12.60 14.93 -12.70
N THR A 20 -12.93 16.14 -13.13
CA THR A 20 -12.46 16.73 -14.41
C THR A 20 -10.97 17.05 -14.43
N ASP A 21 -10.37 17.30 -13.26
CA ASP A 21 -8.96 17.68 -13.08
C ASP A 21 -8.15 16.63 -12.28
N PHE A 22 -8.65 15.39 -12.20
CA PHE A 22 -7.97 14.31 -11.48
C PHE A 22 -7.22 13.39 -12.47
N PRO A 23 -5.98 12.95 -12.17
CA PRO A 23 -5.26 12.01 -13.04
C PRO A 23 -6.05 10.70 -13.20
N SER A 24 -5.85 9.99 -14.32
CA SER A 24 -6.46 8.66 -14.45
C SER A 24 -5.95 7.71 -13.36
N LEU A 25 -6.72 6.65 -13.07
CA LEU A 25 -6.27 5.62 -12.13
C LEU A 25 -4.92 5.04 -12.55
N GLU A 26 -4.73 4.80 -13.85
CA GLU A 26 -3.47 4.32 -14.42
C GLU A 26 -2.33 5.30 -14.14
N SER A 27 -2.52 6.61 -14.38
CA SER A 27 -1.50 7.62 -14.08
C SER A 27 -1.20 7.74 -12.59
N CYS A 28 -2.20 7.59 -11.72
CA CYS A 28 -1.98 7.54 -10.28
C CYS A 28 -1.13 6.32 -9.89
N LEU A 29 -1.40 5.15 -10.46
CA LEU A 29 -0.66 3.92 -10.17
C LEU A 29 0.78 4.01 -10.67
N ASP A 30 1.00 4.53 -11.87
CA ASP A 30 2.33 4.73 -12.45
C ASP A 30 3.19 5.72 -11.66
N ALA A 31 2.56 6.68 -10.99
CA ALA A 31 3.26 7.67 -10.16
C ALA A 31 3.72 7.11 -8.80
N ILE A 32 3.20 5.96 -8.36
CA ILE A 32 3.58 5.35 -7.08
C ILE A 32 4.95 4.67 -7.23
N PRO A 33 5.99 5.10 -6.48
CA PRO A 33 7.30 4.45 -6.55
C PRO A 33 7.22 2.97 -6.17
N SER A 34 7.80 2.10 -6.98
CA SER A 34 7.98 0.69 -6.64
C SER A 34 9.20 0.48 -5.74
N LEU A 35 9.30 -0.70 -5.12
CA LEU A 35 10.47 -1.05 -4.31
C LEU A 35 11.76 -1.15 -5.13
N GLU A 36 11.66 -1.41 -6.44
CA GLU A 36 12.80 -1.46 -7.36
C GLU A 36 13.53 -0.11 -7.47
N THR A 37 12.85 0.99 -7.16
CA THR A 37 13.47 2.32 -7.08
C THR A 37 14.56 2.42 -6.00
N LEU A 38 14.60 1.48 -5.06
CA LEU A 38 15.63 1.39 -4.02
C LEU A 38 16.89 0.65 -4.49
N ALA A 39 16.87 -0.04 -5.65
CA ALA A 39 17.98 -0.86 -6.14
C ALA A 39 19.32 -0.11 -6.28
N PRO A 40 19.37 1.19 -6.65
CA PRO A 40 20.62 1.93 -6.73
C PRO A 40 21.23 2.32 -5.37
N LEU A 41 20.52 2.14 -4.26
CA LEU A 41 21.01 2.54 -2.94
C LEU A 41 22.14 1.61 -2.46
N PRO A 42 23.20 2.16 -1.84
CA PRO A 42 24.26 1.33 -1.26
C PRO A 42 23.72 0.38 -0.20
N ARG A 43 24.32 -0.82 -0.10
CA ARG A 43 23.99 -1.78 0.97
C ARG A 43 24.20 -1.15 2.35
N GLY A 44 23.24 -1.36 3.25
CA GLY A 44 23.26 -0.79 4.61
C GLY A 44 22.69 0.63 4.70
N THR A 45 22.20 1.20 3.60
CA THR A 45 21.45 2.46 3.63
C THR A 45 20.25 2.32 4.55
N ARG A 46 20.10 3.24 5.51
CA ARG A 46 18.93 3.30 6.37
C ARG A 46 17.77 3.90 5.59
N VAL A 47 16.65 3.18 5.54
CA VAL A 47 15.43 3.61 4.84
C VAL A 47 14.31 3.81 5.85
N LEU A 48 13.64 4.96 5.80
CA LEU A 48 12.41 5.21 6.56
C LEU A 48 11.22 4.69 5.76
N VAL A 49 10.55 3.66 6.26
CA VAL A 49 9.33 3.12 5.65
C VAL A 49 8.10 3.73 6.33
N ARG A 50 7.50 4.73 5.70
CA ARG A 50 6.19 5.26 6.11
C ARG A 50 5.09 4.34 5.61
N GLY A 51 4.14 4.01 6.47
CA GLY A 51 2.97 3.24 6.09
C GLY A 51 1.94 3.28 7.20
N ASP A 52 0.77 2.73 6.90
CA ASP A 52 -0.34 2.65 7.85
C ASP A 52 -0.03 1.64 8.97
N THR A 53 -0.28 2.04 10.21
CA THR A 53 -0.11 1.21 11.42
C THR A 53 -1.35 1.27 12.31
N ASP A 54 -2.43 1.89 11.84
CA ASP A 54 -3.64 2.13 12.60
C ASP A 54 -4.50 0.87 12.64
N VAL A 55 -4.10 -0.05 13.51
CA VAL A 55 -4.78 -1.33 13.76
C VAL A 55 -5.96 -1.16 14.70
N VAL A 56 -6.88 -2.12 14.66
CA VAL A 56 -8.00 -2.19 15.61
C VAL A 56 -7.54 -2.88 16.88
N PHE A 57 -7.78 -2.22 18.02
CA PHE A 57 -7.53 -2.77 19.36
C PHE A 57 -8.86 -3.15 20.02
N GLY A 58 -8.85 -4.29 20.71
CA GLY A 58 -9.93 -4.70 21.60
C GLY A 58 -9.84 -4.02 22.96
N ASP A 59 -10.87 -4.22 23.79
CA ASP A 59 -11.01 -3.59 25.12
C ASP A 59 -9.87 -3.92 26.09
N GLN A 60 -9.16 -5.04 25.85
CA GLN A 60 -8.01 -5.46 26.66
C GLN A 60 -6.66 -5.00 26.09
N GLY A 61 -6.67 -4.19 25.03
CA GLY A 61 -5.45 -3.68 24.38
C GLY A 61 -4.74 -4.70 23.49
N ASN A 62 -5.34 -5.86 23.23
CA ASN A 62 -4.88 -6.78 22.19
C ASN A 62 -5.27 -6.27 20.80
N ILE A 63 -4.45 -6.56 19.79
CA ILE A 63 -4.80 -6.29 18.39
C ILE A 63 -5.86 -7.30 17.96
N GLU A 64 -7.00 -6.82 17.47
CA GLU A 64 -8.09 -7.66 16.93
C GLU A 64 -8.03 -7.75 15.40
N GLU A 65 -7.61 -6.68 14.73
CA GLU A 65 -7.40 -6.66 13.28
C GLU A 65 -6.05 -6.05 12.92
N ASP A 66 -5.16 -6.86 12.36
CA ASP A 66 -3.77 -6.51 12.06
C ASP A 66 -3.47 -6.40 10.56
N VAL A 67 -4.51 -6.43 9.70
CA VAL A 67 -4.36 -6.49 8.23
C VAL A 67 -3.46 -5.38 7.68
N ARG A 68 -3.51 -4.17 8.27
CA ARG A 68 -2.65 -3.04 7.90
C ARG A 68 -1.17 -3.32 8.19
N LEU A 69 -0.85 -4.03 9.28
CA LEU A 69 0.51 -4.47 9.56
C LEU A 69 0.94 -5.60 8.62
N GLN A 70 0.07 -6.60 8.42
CA GLN A 70 0.34 -7.74 7.54
C GLN A 70 0.64 -7.30 6.11
N SER A 71 -0.12 -6.32 5.60
CA SER A 71 0.06 -5.76 4.25
C SER A 71 1.45 -5.14 4.02
N ARG A 72 2.19 -4.81 5.08
CA ARG A 72 3.49 -4.14 5.01
C ARG A 72 4.68 -5.09 5.15
N VAL A 73 4.46 -6.34 5.54
CA VAL A 73 5.52 -7.29 5.82
C VAL A 73 6.45 -7.47 4.62
N GLN A 74 5.90 -7.57 3.41
CA GLN A 74 6.70 -7.70 2.19
C GLN A 74 7.59 -6.48 1.95
N THR A 75 7.07 -5.27 2.15
CA THR A 75 7.83 -4.02 2.01
C THR A 75 8.97 -3.94 3.03
N VAL A 76 8.71 -4.29 4.29
CA VAL A 76 9.73 -4.22 5.36
C VAL A 76 10.83 -5.27 5.17
N LYS A 77 10.50 -6.44 4.62
CA LYS A 77 11.46 -7.51 4.34
C LYS A 77 12.30 -7.30 3.08
N TYR A 78 11.90 -6.38 2.20
CA TYR A 78 12.60 -6.13 0.95
C TYR A 78 14.05 -5.70 1.18
N GLY A 79 15.01 -6.44 0.62
CA GLY A 79 16.44 -6.17 0.73
C GLY A 79 17.09 -6.55 2.06
N LEU A 80 16.37 -7.25 2.96
CA LEU A 80 16.93 -7.82 4.19
C LEU A 80 17.51 -9.24 4.00
N GLU A 81 17.15 -9.92 2.91
CA GLU A 81 17.70 -11.21 2.45
C GLU A 81 18.76 -10.98 1.37
#